data_AF-A0A5J5MHY5-F1
#
_entry.id   AF-A0A5J5MHY5-F1
#
_cell.length_a   1.000
_cell.length_b   1.000
_cell.length_c   1.000
_cell.angle_alpha   90.00
_cell.angle_beta   90.00
_cell.angle_gamma   90.00
#
_symmetry.space_group_name_H-M   'P 1'
#
loop_
_entity.id
_entity.type
_entity.pdbx_description
1 polymer ?
#
loop_
_entity_poly.entity_id
_entity_poly.type
_entity_poly.pdbx_seq_one_letter_code
_entity_poly.pdbx_strand_id
1 'polypeptide(L)'
;MPDDIIQKGKDIKGTSEIVQNGKHFKFIITAGSKVIQNEFTLGEECEMEFMTGEKIKAVVQLEGDNKLVTTFKGIKSVTEFNGDTVTSTMTKGDIVFKRVSKRI
;
A
#
# COMPACT_ATOMS: atom_id res chain seq x y z
N MET A 1 -10.15 -9.41 -9.50
CA MET A 1 -8.86 -9.57 -10.22
C MET A 1 -8.89 -10.91 -10.92
N PRO A 2 -8.39 -11.03 -12.16
CA PRO A 2 -8.29 -12.33 -12.85
C PRO A 2 -7.33 -13.28 -12.14
N ASP A 3 -7.64 -14.58 -12.12
CA ASP A 3 -6.85 -15.64 -11.47
C ASP A 3 -5.41 -15.71 -11.97
N ASP A 4 -5.16 -15.46 -13.26
CA ASP A 4 -3.82 -15.44 -13.84
C ASP A 4 -2.91 -14.36 -13.21
N ILE A 5 -3.49 -13.21 -12.84
CA ILE A 5 -2.74 -12.13 -12.18
C ILE A 5 -2.45 -12.50 -10.72
N ILE A 6 -3.39 -13.19 -10.06
CA ILE A 6 -3.23 -13.67 -8.69
C ILE A 6 -2.13 -14.74 -8.62
N GLN A 7 -2.15 -15.72 -9.54
CA GLN A 7 -1.13 -16.77 -9.61
C GLN A 7 0.26 -16.23 -9.90
N LYS A 8 0.38 -15.22 -10.78
CA LYS A 8 1.66 -14.56 -11.05
C LYS A 8 2.13 -13.73 -9.85
N GLY A 9 1.21 -13.08 -9.14
CA GLY A 9 1.54 -12.20 -8.02
C GLY A 9 1.89 -12.92 -6.70
N LYS A 10 1.35 -14.13 -6.46
CA LYS A 10 1.43 -14.80 -5.16
C LYS A 10 2.87 -15.15 -4.72
N ASP A 11 3.74 -15.50 -5.65
CA ASP A 11 5.13 -15.91 -5.38
C ASP A 11 6.14 -14.78 -5.60
N ILE A 12 5.70 -13.62 -6.10
CA ILE A 12 6.59 -12.48 -6.34
C ILE A 12 6.93 -11.82 -5.01
N LYS A 13 8.20 -11.94 -4.62
CA LYS A 13 8.80 -11.12 -3.58
C LYS A 13 8.96 -9.69 -4.09
N GLY A 14 7.90 -8.90 -3.96
CA GLY A 14 7.95 -7.49 -4.32
C GLY A 14 8.71 -6.68 -3.26
N THR A 15 9.57 -5.76 -3.68
CA THR A 15 10.18 -4.77 -2.80
C THR A 15 9.28 -3.54 -2.71
N SER A 16 9.34 -2.85 -1.58
CA SER A 16 8.59 -1.60 -1.37
C SER A 16 9.54 -0.60 -0.73
N GLU A 17 9.80 0.48 -1.45
CA GLU A 17 10.60 1.60 -0.97
C GLU A 17 9.67 2.72 -0.53
N ILE A 18 9.90 3.23 0.68
CA ILE A 18 9.05 4.23 1.30
C ILE A 18 9.95 5.39 1.69
N VAL A 19 9.76 6.53 1.02
CA VAL A 19 10.46 7.77 1.33
C VAL A 19 9.48 8.70 2.03
N GLN A 20 9.82 9.09 3.26
CA GLN A 20 9.02 10.00 4.07
C GLN A 20 9.75 11.34 4.22
N ASN A 21 9.13 12.42 3.73
CA ASN A 21 9.59 13.79 3.86
C ASN A 21 8.53 14.59 4.65
N GLY A 22 8.58 14.50 5.98
CA GLY A 22 7.57 15.11 6.85
C GLY A 22 6.19 14.49 6.63
N LYS A 23 5.27 15.26 6.04
CA LYS A 23 3.90 14.81 5.69
C LYS A 23 3.80 14.24 4.28
N HIS A 24 4.83 14.37 3.47
CA HIS A 24 4.84 13.86 2.10
C HIS A 24 5.48 12.46 2.07
N PHE A 25 4.81 11.52 1.42
CA PHE A 25 5.23 10.14 1.31
C PHE A 25 5.31 9.73 -0.15
N LYS A 26 6.36 8.99 -0.47
CA LYS A 26 6.56 8.36 -1.78
C LYS A 26 6.75 6.86 -1.59
N PHE A 27 5.83 6.10 -2.17
CA PHE A 27 5.82 4.65 -2.17
C PHE A 27 6.19 4.15 -3.56
N ILE A 28 7.29 3.42 -3.65
CA ILE A 28 7.68 2.73 -4.88
C ILE A 28 7.53 1.23 -4.61
N ILE A 29 6.63 0.58 -5.34
CA ILE A 29 6.36 -0.85 -5.24
C ILE A 29 6.88 -1.51 -6.50
N THR A 30 7.83 -2.43 -6.33
CA THR A 30 8.38 -3.22 -7.42
C THR A 30 7.93 -4.66 -7.24
N ALA A 31 7.17 -5.18 -8.20
CA ALA A 31 6.67 -6.55 -8.19
C ALA A 31 6.94 -7.21 -9.55
N GLY A 32 8.04 -7.97 -9.61
CA GLY A 32 8.51 -8.58 -10.85
C GLY A 32 9.01 -7.51 -11.82
N SER A 33 8.43 -7.45 -13.01
CA SER A 33 8.76 -6.43 -14.03
C SER A 33 7.95 -5.13 -13.91
N LYS A 34 6.97 -5.07 -13.00
CA LYS A 34 6.15 -3.86 -12.79
C LYS A 34 6.72 -3.02 -11.65
N VAL A 35 6.87 -1.73 -11.91
CA VAL A 35 7.24 -0.71 -10.92
C VAL A 35 6.09 0.30 -10.85
N ILE A 36 5.60 0.57 -9.64
CA ILE A 36 4.50 1.50 -9.38
C ILE A 36 4.99 2.53 -8.39
N GLN A 37 4.78 3.81 -8.72
CA GLN A 37 5.17 4.92 -7.88
C GLN A 37 3.92 5.70 -7.49
N ASN A 38 3.68 5.80 -6.19
CA ASN A 38 2.59 6.56 -5.60
C ASN A 38 3.16 7.63 -4.68
N GLU A 39 2.71 8.86 -4.86
CA GLU A 39 3.11 10.00 -4.03
C GLU A 39 1.87 10.62 -3.41
N PHE A 40 1.91 10.86 -2.10
CA PHE A 40 0.78 11.42 -1.38
C PHE A 40 1.22 12.26 -0.20
N THR A 41 0.38 13.23 0.15
CA THR A 41 0.55 14.06 1.33
C THR A 41 -0.52 13.68 2.36
N LEU A 42 -0.12 13.51 3.62
CA LEU A 42 -1.05 13.15 4.69
C LEU A 42 -2.16 14.19 4.85
N GLY A 43 -3.41 13.72 4.87
CA GLY A 43 -4.60 14.55 5.00
C GLY A 43 -5.09 15.19 3.71
N GLU A 44 -4.40 15.00 2.59
CA GLU A 44 -4.79 15.54 1.28
C GLU A 44 -5.28 14.43 0.35
N GLU A 45 -6.14 14.80 -0.61
CA GLU A 45 -6.56 13.88 -1.67
C GLU A 45 -5.40 13.62 -2.62
N CYS A 46 -5.08 12.34 -2.84
CA CYS A 46 -4.07 11.90 -3.78
C CYS A 46 -4.66 10.84 -4.73
N GLU A 47 -4.07 10.74 -5.92
CA GLU A 47 -4.35 9.64 -6.85
C GLU A 47 -3.32 8.53 -6.66
N MET A 48 -3.78 7.31 -6.37
CA MET A 48 -2.94 6.13 -6.21
C MET A 48 -3.22 5.10 -7.29
N GLU A 49 -2.16 4.62 -7.93
CA GLU A 49 -2.18 3.54 -8.90
C GLU A 49 -1.97 2.17 -8.22
N PHE A 50 -2.77 1.18 -8.64
CA PHE A 50 -2.73 -0.19 -8.15
C PHE A 50 -2.03 -1.11 -9.16
N MET A 51 -1.67 -2.33 -8.72
CA MET A 51 -1.05 -3.38 -9.56
C MET A 51 -1.83 -3.71 -10.86
N THR A 52 -3.14 -3.44 -10.85
CA THR A 52 -4.03 -3.61 -12.00
C THR A 52 -3.91 -2.48 -13.03
N GLY A 53 -3.19 -1.39 -12.74
CA GLY A 53 -3.16 -0.15 -13.52
C GLY A 53 -4.33 0.78 -13.22
N GLU A 54 -5.23 0.38 -12.30
CA GLU A 54 -6.33 1.22 -11.88
C GLU A 54 -5.83 2.33 -10.96
N LYS A 55 -6.29 3.56 -11.22
CA LYS A 55 -6.03 4.72 -10.38
C LYS A 55 -7.26 5.08 -9.57
N ILE A 56 -7.06 5.37 -8.30
CA ILE A 56 -8.14 5.76 -7.40
C ILE A 56 -7.71 6.96 -6.57
N LYS A 57 -8.68 7.83 -6.29
CA LYS A 57 -8.50 8.92 -5.34
C LYS A 57 -8.73 8.42 -3.93
N ALA A 58 -7.81 8.70 -3.02
CA ALA A 58 -8.01 8.48 -1.61
C ALA A 58 -7.24 9.50 -0.77
N VAL A 59 -7.63 9.61 0.49
CA VAL A 59 -6.92 10.41 1.49
C VAL A 59 -6.23 9.45 2.44
N VAL A 60 -4.92 9.65 2.65
CA VAL A 60 -4.16 8.87 3.62
C VAL A 60 -4.01 9.70 4.89
N GLN A 61 -4.36 9.11 6.02
CA GLN A 61 -4.19 9.70 7.34
C GLN A 61 -3.14 8.94 8.14
N LEU A 62 -2.46 9.64 9.03
CA LEU A 62 -1.55 9.04 9.99
C LEU A 62 -2.26 9.00 11.35
N GLU A 63 -2.50 7.80 11.88
CA GLU A 63 -2.98 7.57 13.23
C GLU A 63 -1.78 7.29 14.14
N GLY A 64 -1.62 8.08 15.19
CA GLY A 64 -0.42 8.03 16.04
C GLY A 64 0.83 8.38 15.22
N ASP A 65 1.94 7.71 15.51
CA ASP A 65 3.24 8.02 14.89
C ASP A 65 3.65 7.03 13.80
N ASN A 66 2.93 5.91 13.67
CA ASN A 66 3.40 4.77 12.89
C ASN A 66 2.32 4.01 12.12
N LYS A 67 1.08 4.51 12.02
CA LYS A 67 -0.01 3.83 11.33
C LYS A 67 -0.62 4.71 10.25
N LEU A 68 -0.49 4.30 9.00
CA LEU A 68 -1.20 4.92 7.88
C LEU A 68 -2.55 4.24 7.67
N VAL A 69 -3.61 5.03 7.60
CA VAL A 69 -4.97 4.56 7.35
C VAL A 69 -5.53 5.26 6.14
N THR A 70 -6.11 4.50 5.22
CA THR A 70 -6.85 5.04 4.09
C THR A 70 -8.05 4.15 3.77
N THR A 71 -9.10 4.76 3.24
CA THR A 71 -10.30 4.04 2.81
C THR A 71 -10.59 4.40 1.37
N PHE A 72 -10.77 3.38 0.54
CA PHE A 72 -11.07 3.56 -0.87
C PHE A 72 -11.93 2.41 -1.38
N LYS A 73 -12.97 2.70 -2.20
CA LYS A 73 -13.86 1.68 -2.79
C LYS A 73 -14.41 0.64 -1.79
N GLY A 74 -14.68 1.05 -0.56
CA GLY A 74 -15.14 0.16 0.53
C GLY A 74 -14.06 -0.78 1.08
N ILE A 75 -12.79 -0.57 0.73
CA ILE A 75 -11.62 -1.25 1.28
C ILE A 75 -11.00 -0.32 2.33
N LYS A 76 -10.84 -0.82 3.56
CA LYS A 76 -10.04 -0.16 4.58
C LYS A 76 -8.62 -0.71 4.51
N SER A 77 -7.65 0.14 4.20
CA SER A 77 -6.23 -0.19 4.18
C SER A 77 -5.53 0.44 5.38
N VAL A 78 -4.80 -0.39 6.13
CA VAL A 78 -4.04 0.00 7.31
C VAL A 78 -2.61 -0.49 7.13
N THR A 79 -1.64 0.42 7.15
CA THR A 79 -0.21 0.11 7.05
C THR A 79 0.49 0.56 8.33
N GLU A 80 0.98 -0.40 9.11
CA GLU A 80 1.63 -0.17 10.40
C GLU A 80 3.14 -0.39 10.28
N PHE A 81 3.92 0.59 10.73
CA PHE A 81 5.37 0.57 10.80
C PHE A 81 5.80 0.19 12.22
N ASN A 82 6.37 -1.00 12.39
CA ASN A 82 6.82 -1.54 13.67
C ASN A 82 8.32 -1.81 13.61
N GLY A 83 9.12 -0.75 13.84
CA GLY A 83 10.58 -0.80 13.72
C GLY A 83 11.01 -1.23 12.31
N ASP A 84 11.60 -2.41 12.20
CA ASP A 84 12.07 -2.99 10.94
C ASP A 84 10.99 -3.81 10.22
N THR A 85 9.74 -3.82 10.70
CA THR A 85 8.65 -4.57 10.08
C THR A 85 7.51 -3.65 9.67
N VAL A 86 7.02 -3.82 8.45
CA VAL A 86 5.82 -3.13 7.96
C VAL A 86 4.70 -4.16 7.80
N THR A 87 3.56 -3.92 8.42
CA THR A 87 2.36 -4.76 8.28
C THR A 87 1.28 -3.99 7.54
N SER A 88 0.93 -4.44 6.34
CA SER A 88 -0.17 -3.89 5.55
C SER A 88 -1.37 -4.83 5.64
N THR A 89 -2.52 -4.28 6.07
CA THR A 89 -3.79 -5.00 6.21
C THR A 89 -4.85 -4.29 5.38
N MET A 90 -5.45 -4.99 4.43
CA MET A 90 -6.59 -4.51 3.65
C MET A 90 -7.82 -5.34 3.98
N THR A 91 -8.90 -4.67 4.36
CA THR A 91 -10.16 -5.31 4.76
C THR A 91 -11.28 -4.88 3.83
N LYS A 92 -12.04 -5.84 3.31
CA LYS A 92 -13.24 -5.61 2.49
C LYS A 92 -14.33 -6.61 2.90
N GLY A 93 -15.35 -6.15 3.63
CA GLY A 93 -16.32 -7.05 4.25
C GLY A 93 -15.61 -8.04 5.17
N ASP A 94 -15.88 -9.33 4.99
CA ASP A 94 -15.27 -10.42 5.78
C ASP A 94 -13.88 -10.85 5.28
N ILE A 95 -13.41 -10.28 4.16
CA ILE A 95 -12.12 -10.64 3.57
C ILE A 95 -11.02 -9.74 4.14
N VAL A 96 -10.02 -10.38 4.73
CA VAL A 96 -8.81 -9.72 5.25
C VAL A 96 -7.59 -10.20 4.46
N PHE A 97 -6.94 -9.27 3.77
CA PHE A 97 -5.63 -9.46 3.18
C PHE A 97 -4.58 -8.87 4.12
N LYS A 98 -3.60 -9.67 4.53
CA LYS A 98 -2.50 -9.23 5.39
C LYS A 98 -1.17 -9.56 4.74
N ARG A 99 -0.28 -8.56 4.67
CA ARG A 99 1.09 -8.69 4.20
C ARG A 99 2.05 -8.15 5.25
N VAL A 100 3.10 -8.90 5.54
CA VAL A 100 4.17 -8.50 6.45
C VAL A 100 5.47 -8.43 5.66
N SER A 101 6.12 -7.27 5.68
CA SER A 101 7.38 -7.00 5.00
C SER A 101 8.44 -6.63 6.05
N LYS A 102 9.67 -7.09 5.85
CA LYS A 102 10.82 -6.71 6.70
C LYS A 102 11.70 -5.70 5.95
N ARG A 103 12.19 -4.69 6.66
CA ARG A 103 13.22 -3.76 6.19
C ARG A 103 14.47 -4.55 5.81
N ILE A 104 15.03 -4.20 4.66
CA ILE A 104 16.26 -4.73 4.09
C ILE A 104 17.30 -3.62 3.98
#